data_AF-A0AAI8L1H3-F1
#
_entry.id   AF-A0AAI8L1H3-F1
#
_cell.length_a   1.000
_cell.length_b   1.000
_cell.length_c   1.000
_cell.angle_alpha   90.00
_cell.angle_beta   90.00
_cell.angle_gamma   90.00
#
_symmetry.space_group_name_H-M   'P 1'
#
loop_
_entity.id
_entity.type
_entity.pdbx_description
1 polymer ?
#
loop_
_entity_poly.entity_id
_entity_poly.type
_entity_poly.pdbx_seq_one_letter_code
_entity_poly.pdbx_strand_id
1 'polypeptide(L)'
;MRAKRDLLATGLKDAGFEVFRTAGTYFITTDIRPLGETDGFAFCRALPERAGVVAIPNAVFYDHREAGAPFVRFAFCKRTEVLADAAERLRKAFAR
;
A
#
# COMPACT_ATOMS: atom_id res chain seq x y z
N MET A 1 -7.85 -16.39 3.07
CA MET A 1 -7.42 -15.16 2.39
C MET A 1 -8.11 -13.88 2.89
N ARG A 2 -9.43 -13.87 3.17
CA ARG A 2 -10.13 -12.68 3.68
C ARG A 2 -9.47 -12.04 4.91
N ALA A 3 -9.15 -12.83 5.93
CA ALA A 3 -8.48 -12.33 7.14
C ALA A 3 -7.14 -11.62 6.85
N LYS A 4 -6.33 -12.14 5.91
CA LYS A 4 -5.05 -11.53 5.50
C LYS A 4 -5.24 -10.21 4.76
N ARG A 5 -6.25 -10.15 3.88
CA ARG A 5 -6.66 -8.89 3.22
C ARG A 5 -7.08 -7.86 4.26
N ASP A 6 -7.94 -8.26 5.19
CA ASP A 6 -8.51 -7.34 6.18
C ASP A 6 -7.42 -6.83 7.14
N LEU A 7 -6.50 -7.70 7.57
CA LEU A 7 -5.35 -7.32 8.39
C LEU A 7 -4.47 -6.26 7.71
N LEU A 8 -4.07 -6.48 6.46
CA LEU A 8 -3.26 -5.50 5.72
C LEU A 8 -4.06 -4.21 5.42
N ALA A 9 -5.34 -4.33 5.07
CA ALA A 9 -6.20 -3.19 4.78
C ALA A 9 -6.38 -2.28 6.00
N THR A 10 -6.58 -2.84 7.19
CA THR A 10 -6.66 -2.07 8.44
C THR A 10 -5.34 -1.36 8.72
N GLY A 11 -4.21 -2.07 8.65
CA GLY A 11 -2.90 -1.44 8.88
C GLY A 11 -2.58 -0.29 7.92
N LEU A 12 -2.95 -0.42 6.64
CA LEU A 12 -2.81 0.65 5.65
C LEU A 12 -3.71 1.85 5.98
N LYS A 13 -4.95 1.62 6.41
CA LYS A 13 -5.85 2.71 6.85
C LYS A 13 -5.31 3.44 8.07
N ASP A 14 -4.83 2.68 9.07
CA ASP A 14 -4.27 3.24 10.30
C ASP A 14 -2.98 4.02 10.05
N ALA A 15 -2.24 3.67 8.99
CA ALA A 15 -1.09 4.42 8.50
C ALA A 15 -1.47 5.65 7.65
N GLY A 16 -2.76 5.93 7.46
CA GLY A 16 -3.25 7.13 6.76
C GLY A 16 -3.47 6.98 5.25
N PHE A 17 -3.35 5.78 4.68
CA PHE A 17 -3.63 5.54 3.27
C PHE A 17 -5.15 5.53 3.03
N GLU A 18 -5.60 6.01 1.88
CA GLU A 18 -6.95 5.67 1.40
C GLU A 18 -6.90 4.30 0.74
N VAL A 19 -7.73 3.37 1.23
CA VAL A 19 -7.66 1.95 0.87
C VAL A 19 -8.87 1.52 0.06
N PHE A 20 -8.65 1.13 -1.20
CA PHE A 20 -9.68 0.54 -2.05
C PHE A 20 -9.78 -0.96 -1.78
N ARG A 21 -10.80 -1.35 -1.01
CA ARG A 21 -11.01 -2.74 -0.61
C ARG A 21 -11.35 -3.60 -1.83
N THR A 22 -10.56 -4.63 -2.08
CA THR A 22 -10.82 -5.55 -3.19
C THR A 22 -11.89 -6.61 -2.86
N ALA A 23 -12.72 -6.93 -3.85
CA ALA A 23 -13.67 -8.05 -3.82
C ALA A 23 -13.02 -9.40 -4.20
N GLY A 24 -11.81 -9.40 -4.77
CA GLY A 24 -11.09 -10.60 -5.22
C GLY A 24 -9.57 -10.40 -5.38
N THR A 25 -8.87 -11.38 -5.97
CA THR A 25 -7.40 -11.39 -6.16
C THR A 25 -6.58 -11.43 -4.86
N TYR A 26 -5.27 -11.14 -4.94
CA TYR A 26 -4.35 -11.06 -3.82
C TYR A 26 -3.69 -9.68 -3.64
N PHE A 27 -4.24 -8.63 -4.27
CA PHE A 27 -3.74 -7.25 -4.17
C PHE A 27 -4.73 -6.29 -3.52
N ILE A 28 -4.22 -5.30 -2.80
CA ILE A 28 -4.96 -4.12 -2.32
C ILE A 28 -4.36 -2.90 -3.02
N THR A 29 -5.21 -2.07 -3.60
CA THR A 29 -4.81 -0.77 -4.15
C THR A 29 -5.06 0.31 -3.10
N THR A 30 -4.15 1.26 -3.00
CA THR A 30 -4.24 2.41 -2.11
C THR A 30 -3.91 3.70 -2.84
N ASP A 31 -4.49 4.79 -2.38
CA ASP A 31 -4.13 6.15 -2.75
C ASP A 31 -3.20 6.75 -1.69
N ILE A 32 -2.10 7.36 -2.16
CA ILE A 32 -1.08 7.98 -1.32
C ILE A 32 -1.27 9.50 -1.13
N ARG A 33 -2.24 10.11 -1.82
CA ARG A 33 -2.54 11.55 -1.69
C ARG A 33 -2.88 12.00 -0.28
N PRO A 34 -3.62 11.22 0.55
CA PRO A 34 -3.84 11.59 1.94
C PRO A 34 -2.56 11.68 2.78
N LEU A 35 -1.47 11.04 2.35
CA LEU A 35 -0.15 11.14 2.98
C LEU A 35 0.65 12.37 2.52
N GLY A 36 0.09 13.17 1.59
CA GLY A 36 0.78 14.31 0.95
C GLY A 36 1.65 13.92 -0.25
N GLU A 37 1.51 12.69 -0.76
CA GLU A 37 2.32 12.14 -1.84
C GLU A 37 1.51 12.05 -3.14
N THR A 38 2.13 12.21 -4.31
CA THR A 38 1.43 12.15 -5.61
C THR A 38 2.14 11.31 -6.66
N ASP A 39 3.43 11.03 -6.48
CA ASP A 39 4.24 10.20 -7.35
C ASP A 39 4.46 8.81 -6.74
N GLY A 40 3.67 7.84 -7.19
CA GLY A 40 3.75 6.46 -6.77
C GLY A 40 5.09 5.80 -7.09
N PHE A 41 5.81 6.23 -8.13
CA PHE A 41 7.16 5.70 -8.40
C PHE A 41 8.16 6.20 -7.37
N ALA A 42 8.19 7.50 -7.09
CA ALA A 42 9.06 8.07 -6.06
C ALA A 42 8.73 7.48 -4.68
N PHE A 43 7.44 7.40 -4.36
CA PHE A 43 6.95 6.80 -3.12
C PHE A 43 7.40 5.34 -2.97
N CYS A 44 7.15 4.48 -3.97
CA CYS A 44 7.54 3.08 -3.92
C CYS A 44 9.06 2.88 -3.83
N ARG A 45 9.87 3.78 -4.41
CA ARG A 45 11.34 3.72 -4.27
C ARG A 45 11.81 4.06 -2.86
N ALA A 46 11.18 5.03 -2.21
CA ALA A 46 11.56 5.47 -0.86
C ALA A 46 10.96 4.57 0.26
N LEU A 47 9.88 3.85 -0.02
CA LEU A 47 9.14 3.06 0.97
C LEU A 47 9.99 2.01 1.72
N PRO A 48 10.93 1.29 1.09
CA PRO A 48 11.78 0.32 1.78
C PRO A 48 12.67 0.96 2.84
N GLU A 49 13.20 2.15 2.58
CA GLU A 49 14.03 2.88 3.54
C GLU A 49 13.19 3.48 4.67
N ARG A 50 11.99 4.00 4.34
CA ARG A 50 11.09 4.65 5.30
C ARG A 50 10.41 3.67 6.25
N ALA A 51 9.99 2.51 5.73
CA ALA A 51 9.12 1.58 6.45
C ALA A 51 9.58 0.11 6.36
N GLY A 52 10.63 -0.22 5.61
CA GLY A 52 11.04 -1.63 5.40
C GLY A 52 9.99 -2.45 4.64
N VAL A 53 9.12 -1.80 3.87
CA VAL A 53 8.04 -2.42 3.09
C VAL A 53 8.17 -2.02 1.62
N VAL A 54 7.76 -2.91 0.72
CA VAL A 54 7.71 -2.66 -0.73
C VAL A 54 6.27 -2.61 -1.22
N ALA A 55 6.02 -1.72 -2.18
CA ALA A 55 4.77 -1.59 -2.91
C ALA A 55 5.05 -1.54 -4.41
N ILE A 56 4.00 -1.66 -5.23
CA ILE A 56 4.11 -1.58 -6.69
C ILE A 56 3.36 -0.32 -7.14
N PRO A 57 3.97 0.58 -7.93
CA PRO A 57 3.26 1.73 -8.47
C PRO A 57 2.22 1.26 -9.50
N ASN A 58 0.98 1.75 -9.42
CA ASN A 58 -0.06 1.33 -10.35
C ASN A 58 0.13 1.93 -11.75
N ALA A 59 0.84 3.07 -11.86
CA ALA A 59 1.12 3.71 -13.13
C ALA A 59 1.77 2.80 -14.20
N VAL A 60 2.36 1.65 -13.83
CA VAL A 60 2.86 0.66 -14.80
C VAL A 60 1.75 -0.15 -15.49
N PHE A 61 0.51 -0.08 -15.00
CA PHE A 61 -0.68 -0.75 -15.55
C PHE A 61 -1.61 0.21 -16.29
N TYR A 62 -1.21 1.47 -16.48
CA TYR A 62 -2.00 2.50 -17.14
C TYR A 62 -1.28 2.94 -18.41
N ASP A 63 -2.04 3.10 -19.50
CA ASP A 63 -1.53 3.72 -20.73
C ASP A 63 -1.13 5.19 -20.47
N HIS A 64 -1.96 5.89 -19.70
CA HIS A 64 -1.74 7.24 -19.20
C HIS A 64 -1.18 7.19 -17.78
N ARG A 65 0.15 7.27 -17.65
CA ARG A 65 0.87 7.07 -16.38
C ARG A 65 0.43 8.06 -15.29
N GLU A 66 0.08 9.28 -15.67
CA GLU A 66 -0.42 10.34 -14.80
C GLU A 66 -1.72 9.94 -14.06
N ALA A 67 -2.61 9.19 -14.72
CA ALA A 67 -3.86 8.72 -14.12
C ALA A 67 -3.62 7.64 -13.05
N GLY A 68 -2.53 6.88 -13.18
CA GLY A 68 -2.11 5.86 -12.22
C GLY A 68 -1.10 6.35 -11.18
N ALA A 69 -0.60 7.59 -11.29
CA ALA A 69 0.51 8.10 -10.51
C ALA A 69 0.29 8.06 -8.99
N PRO A 70 -0.85 8.48 -8.42
CA PRO A 70 -1.04 8.48 -6.97
C PRO A 70 -1.38 7.09 -6.40
N PHE A 71 -1.56 6.08 -7.25
CA PHE A 71 -2.03 4.77 -6.80
C PHE A 71 -0.87 3.79 -6.68
N VAL A 72 -0.85 3.04 -5.58
CA VAL A 72 0.11 1.95 -5.35
C VAL A 72 -0.63 0.72 -4.87
N ARG A 73 -0.04 -0.46 -5.06
CA ARG A 73 -0.64 -1.73 -4.64
C ARG A 73 0.29 -2.58 -3.78
N PHE A 74 -0.31 -3.29 -2.85
CA PHE A 74 0.33 -4.24 -1.95
C PHE A 74 -0.24 -5.65 -2.14
N ALA A 75 0.60 -6.67 -2.00
CA ALA A 75 0.17 -8.06 -2.09
C ALA A 75 -0.03 -8.67 -0.68
N PHE A 76 -1.19 -9.29 -0.43
CA PHE A 76 -1.50 -9.94 0.85
C PHE A 76 -1.40 -11.47 0.81
N CYS A 77 -0.93 -12.07 -0.29
CA CYS A 77 -0.66 -13.50 -0.40
C CYS A 77 0.65 -13.93 0.33
N LYS A 78 0.88 -13.41 1.54
CA LYS A 78 2.07 -13.69 2.37
C LYS A 78 1.67 -14.42 3.65
N ARG A 79 2.66 -14.82 4.47
CA ARG A 79 2.39 -15.35 5.82
C ARG A 79 1.77 -14.27 6.69
N THR A 80 0.91 -14.64 7.64
CA THR A 80 0.16 -13.68 8.45
C THR A 80 1.10 -12.79 9.26
N GLU A 81 2.17 -13.36 9.79
CA GLU A 81 3.17 -12.66 10.62
C GLU A 81 3.90 -11.58 9.81
N VAL A 82 4.17 -11.84 8.52
CA VAL A 82 4.79 -10.86 7.61
C VAL A 82 3.84 -9.69 7.34
N LEU A 83 2.54 -9.96 7.21
CA LEU A 83 1.55 -8.91 7.00
C LEU A 83 1.35 -8.07 8.26
N ALA A 84 1.40 -8.69 9.44
CA ALA A 84 1.30 -7.99 10.71
C ALA A 84 2.52 -7.08 10.95
N ASP A 85 3.73 -7.59 10.69
CA ASP A 85 4.96 -6.79 10.75
C ASP A 85 4.93 -5.62 9.76
N ALA A 86 4.53 -5.86 8.51
CA ALA A 86 4.41 -4.80 7.49
C ALA A 86 3.38 -3.73 7.89
N ALA A 87 2.20 -4.13 8.39
CA ALA A 87 1.16 -3.22 8.86
C ALA A 87 1.69 -2.34 10.01
N GLU A 88 2.37 -2.92 10.99
CA GLU A 88 2.90 -2.17 12.13
C GLU A 88 4.02 -1.21 11.72
N ARG A 89 4.91 -1.61 10.81
CA ARG A 89 5.97 -0.73 10.28
C ARG A 89 5.39 0.45 9.51
N LEU A 90 4.39 0.22 8.65
CA LEU A 90 3.70 1.28 7.93
C LEU A 90 3.01 2.24 8.91
N ARG A 91 2.33 1.71 9.93
CA ARG A 91 1.71 2.53 10.97
C ARG A 91 2.75 3.39 11.68
N LYS A 92 3.89 2.83 12.11
CA LYS A 92 4.97 3.62 12.76
C LYS A 92 5.57 4.69 11.85
N ALA A 93 5.68 4.43 10.55
CA ALA A 93 6.30 5.35 9.61
C ALA A 93 5.40 6.51 9.18
N PHE A 94 4.07 6.32 9.22
CA PHE A 94 3.11 7.27 8.63
C PHE A 94 1.97 7.71 9.54
N ALA A 95 1.65 6.97 10.61
CA ALA A 95 0.64 7.42 11.56
C ALA A 95 1.12 8.71 12.22
N ARG A 96 0.32 9.77 12.05
CA ARG A 96 0.46 11.02 12.78
C ARG A 96 -0.23 10.91 14.14
#